data_AF-A0A7J6RN17-F1
#
_entry.id   AF-A0A7J6RN17-F1
#
_cell.length_a   1.000
_cell.length_b   1.000
_cell.length_c   1.000
_cell.angle_alpha   90.00
_cell.angle_beta   90.00
_cell.angle_gamma   90.00
#
_symmetry.space_group_name_H-M   'P 1'
#
loop_
_entity.id
_entity.type
_entity.pdbx_description
1 polymer ?
#
loop_
_entity_poly.entity_id
_entity_poly.type
_entity_poly.pdbx_seq_one_letter_code
_entity_poly.pdbx_strand_id
1 'polypeptide(L)'
;VPVYGRTMHDLNGTTTYTPYGREGECNFSVDRSKLNEFWIDEVEKAGASIYFDRALSLEHTSLEDRRLCFIDSAGEEHFVDLPSDTAVIGCDGAGSRLRYALSNAGVLTFTEELIGHDYKELTFPALPTSDGQWRNFVMHNESLHIWPRGDFFLMG
;
A
#
# COMPACT_ATOMS: atom_id res chain seq x y z
N VAL A 1 1.80 12.52 10.36
CA VAL A 1 1.13 13.09 11.54
C VAL A 1 1.10 12.03 12.63
N PRO A 2 1.53 12.31 13.87
CA PRO A 2 1.43 11.35 14.95
C PRO A 2 -0.05 11.09 15.31
N VAL A 3 -0.36 9.85 15.61
CA VAL A 3 -1.70 9.36 15.97
C VAL A 3 -1.54 8.60 17.27
N TYR A 4 -1.96 9.20 18.38
CA TYR A 4 -1.69 8.68 19.73
C TYR A 4 -2.75 7.70 20.24
N GLY A 5 -3.89 7.61 19.55
CA GLY A 5 -4.98 6.74 19.95
C GLY A 5 -6.11 6.68 18.94
N ARG A 6 -7.22 6.08 19.38
CA ARG A 6 -8.45 5.91 18.61
C ARG A 6 -9.56 6.76 19.22
N THR A 7 -10.32 7.43 18.37
CA THR A 7 -11.56 8.11 18.72
C THR A 7 -12.73 7.32 18.14
N MET A 8 -13.51 6.69 19.01
CA MET A 8 -14.69 5.91 18.63
C MET A 8 -15.93 6.80 18.55
N HIS A 9 -16.70 6.71 17.48
CA HIS A 9 -17.94 7.47 17.25
C HIS A 9 -19.16 6.56 17.29
N ASP A 10 -19.94 6.70 18.36
CA ASP A 10 -21.18 5.96 18.59
C ASP A 10 -22.34 6.52 17.73
N LEU A 11 -23.41 5.73 17.54
CA LEU A 11 -24.65 6.09 16.86
C LEU A 11 -25.41 7.23 17.55
N ASN A 12 -25.28 7.36 18.88
CA ASN A 12 -25.89 8.45 19.64
C ASN A 12 -25.07 9.77 19.54
N GLY A 13 -23.95 9.78 18.83
CA GLY A 13 -23.06 10.93 18.67
C GLY A 13 -21.99 11.09 19.76
N THR A 14 -21.95 10.20 20.75
CA THR A 14 -20.91 10.20 21.79
C THR A 14 -19.58 9.76 21.20
N THR A 15 -18.50 10.42 21.61
CA THR A 15 -17.14 10.03 21.27
C THR A 15 -16.40 9.51 22.50
N THR A 16 -15.58 8.47 22.30
CA THR A 16 -14.69 7.94 23.34
C THR A 16 -13.28 7.85 22.80
N TYR A 17 -12.32 8.44 23.51
CA TYR A 17 -10.90 8.36 23.18
C TYR A 17 -10.24 7.21 23.94
N THR A 18 -9.39 6.44 23.25
CA THR A 18 -8.56 5.40 23.85
C THR A 18 -7.13 5.52 23.30
N PRO A 19 -6.13 5.82 24.14
CA PRO A 19 -4.74 5.89 23.69
C PRO A 19 -4.27 4.51 23.20
N TYR A 20 -3.32 4.48 22.27
CA TYR A 20 -2.70 3.23 21.82
C TYR A 20 -1.85 2.59 22.92
N GLY A 21 -1.13 3.42 23.69
CA GLY A 21 -0.17 2.96 24.68
C GLY A 21 0.14 4.03 25.73
N ARG A 22 1.37 3.98 26.24
CA ARG A 22 1.90 4.96 27.20
C ARG A 22 2.16 6.29 26.53
N GLU A 23 2.46 7.30 27.35
CA GLU A 23 2.84 8.63 26.87
C GLU A 23 4.00 8.56 25.86
N GLY A 24 3.82 9.20 24.71
CA GLY A 24 4.79 9.21 23.61
C GLY A 24 4.66 8.06 22.61
N GLU A 25 3.94 6.98 22.93
CA GLU A 25 3.71 5.87 22.00
C GLU A 25 2.61 6.23 20.98
N CYS A 26 2.95 6.22 19.69
CA CYS A 26 2.03 6.59 18.62
C CYS A 26 2.28 5.80 17.33
N ASN A 27 1.25 5.78 16.48
CA ASN A 27 1.37 5.45 15.07
C ASN A 27 1.58 6.73 14.26
N PHE A 28 2.03 6.61 13.01
CA PHE A 28 2.11 7.74 12.09
C PHE A 28 1.15 7.56 10.92
N SER A 29 0.29 8.56 10.72
CA SER A 29 -0.43 8.73 9.45
C SER A 29 0.51 9.38 8.44
N VAL A 30 0.78 8.67 7.35
CA VAL A 30 1.74 9.04 6.30
C VAL A 30 1.06 8.90 4.94
N ASP A 31 1.31 9.87 4.06
CA ASP A 31 0.85 9.81 2.68
C ASP A 31 1.61 8.73 1.90
N ARG A 32 0.86 7.80 1.28
CA ARG A 32 1.43 6.66 0.57
C ARG A 32 2.26 7.09 -0.63
N SER A 33 1.79 8.06 -1.41
CA SER A 33 2.47 8.52 -2.63
C SER A 33 3.79 9.20 -2.28
N LYS A 34 3.78 10.10 -1.30
CA LYS A 34 5.00 10.78 -0.83
C LYS A 34 6.03 9.81 -0.24
N LEU A 35 5.58 8.80 0.50
CA LEU A 35 6.49 7.78 1.02
C LEU A 35 7.12 6.96 -0.11
N ASN A 36 6.33 6.64 -1.14
CA ASN A 36 6.83 5.91 -2.32
C ASN A 36 7.82 6.76 -3.14
N GLU A 37 7.50 8.04 -3.37
CA GLU A 37 8.41 9.01 -4.01
C GLU A 37 9.73 9.11 -3.25
N PHE A 38 9.67 9.25 -1.92
CA PHE A 38 10.85 9.28 -1.08
C PHE A 38 11.73 8.03 -1.28
N TRP A 39 11.13 6.83 -1.29
CA TRP A 39 11.91 5.61 -1.46
C TRP A 39 12.49 5.47 -2.87
N ILE A 40 11.77 5.87 -3.91
CA ILE A 40 12.29 5.91 -5.29
C ILE A 40 13.55 6.77 -5.34
N ASP A 41 13.50 7.99 -4.79
CA ASP A 41 14.65 8.88 -4.76
C ASP A 41 15.84 8.28 -3.98
N GLU A 42 15.58 7.67 -2.82
CA GLU A 42 16.65 7.11 -1.98
C GLU A 42 17.31 5.88 -2.62
N VAL A 43 16.56 5.01 -3.30
CA VAL A 43 17.16 3.84 -3.95
C VAL A 43 17.95 4.21 -5.21
N GLU A 44 17.51 5.22 -5.96
CA GLU A 44 18.30 5.75 -7.09
C GLU A 44 19.61 6.37 -6.59
N LYS A 45 19.58 7.14 -5.50
CA LYS A 45 20.80 7.69 -4.86
C LYS A 45 21.74 6.60 -4.37
N ALA A 46 21.20 5.47 -3.92
CA ALA A 46 21.99 4.30 -3.53
C ALA A 46 22.58 3.53 -4.73
N GLY A 47 22.22 3.91 -5.96
CA GLY A 47 22.77 3.36 -7.20
C GLY A 47 21.92 2.26 -7.85
N ALA A 48 20.69 2.02 -7.38
CA ALA A 48 19.78 1.08 -8.04
C ALA A 48 19.22 1.68 -9.33
N SER A 49 19.05 0.85 -10.36
CA SER A 49 18.32 1.24 -11.58
C SER A 49 16.85 0.84 -11.45
N ILE A 50 15.95 1.80 -11.67
CA ILE A 50 14.50 1.56 -11.67
C ILE A 50 13.99 1.61 -13.11
N TYR A 51 13.24 0.58 -13.48
CA TYR A 51 12.57 0.50 -14.78
C TYR A 51 11.06 0.55 -14.55
N PHE A 52 10.47 1.73 -14.72
CA PHE A 52 9.01 1.90 -14.69
C PHE A 52 8.37 1.32 -15.95
N ASP A 53 7.05 1.10 -15.87
CA ASP A 53 6.26 0.57 -16.98
C ASP A 53 6.78 -0.79 -17.47
N ARG A 54 7.02 -1.71 -16.54
CA ARG A 54 7.51 -3.07 -16.79
C ARG A 54 6.71 -4.07 -15.97
N ALA A 55 5.66 -4.64 -16.56
CA ALA A 55 4.85 -5.68 -15.92
C ALA A 55 5.39 -7.06 -16.28
N LEU A 56 5.69 -7.92 -15.29
CA LEU A 56 6.22 -9.27 -15.52
C LEU A 56 5.24 -10.12 -16.37
N SER A 57 5.64 -10.74 -17.47
CA SER A 57 4.80 -11.67 -18.24
C SER A 57 4.74 -13.03 -17.56
N LEU A 58 3.53 -13.63 -17.45
CA LEU A 58 3.38 -15.01 -16.98
C LEU A 58 3.58 -16.03 -18.11
N GLU A 59 3.36 -15.62 -19.36
CA GLU A 59 3.40 -16.48 -20.54
C GLU A 59 4.82 -16.58 -21.10
N HIS A 60 5.59 -15.48 -21.02
CA HIS A 60 6.91 -15.37 -21.64
C HIS A 60 8.07 -15.41 -20.64
N THR A 61 7.78 -15.59 -19.34
CA THR A 61 8.78 -15.84 -18.31
C THR A 61 9.07 -17.34 -18.21
N SER A 62 10.35 -17.72 -18.24
CA SER A 62 10.80 -19.10 -18.09
C SER A 62 11.77 -19.20 -16.91
N LEU A 63 11.34 -19.90 -15.85
CA LEU A 63 12.21 -20.17 -14.70
C LEU A 63 13.29 -21.21 -15.02
N GLU A 64 12.98 -22.15 -15.93
CA GLU A 64 13.92 -23.17 -16.41
C GLU A 64 15.08 -22.52 -17.18
N ASP A 65 14.76 -21.62 -18.11
CA ASP A 65 15.76 -20.88 -18.90
C ASP A 65 16.37 -19.70 -18.12
N ARG A 66 15.95 -19.49 -16.86
CA ARG A 66 16.35 -18.36 -16.02
C ARG A 66 16.16 -17.01 -16.74
N ARG A 67 15.01 -16.82 -17.38
CA ARG A 67 14.69 -15.62 -18.16
C ARG A 67 13.36 -15.04 -17.73
N LEU A 68 13.37 -13.77 -17.35
CA LEU A 68 12.15 -13.00 -17.11
C LEU A 68 11.78 -12.22 -18.37
N CYS A 69 10.50 -12.06 -18.62
CA CYS A 69 9.99 -11.15 -19.64
C CYS A 69 9.11 -10.09 -18.97
N PHE A 70 9.28 -8.82 -19.33
CA PHE A 70 8.43 -7.73 -18.89
C PHE A 70 7.75 -7.08 -20.10
N ILE A 71 6.49 -6.71 -19.95
CA ILE A 71 5.69 -6.04 -20.98
C ILE A 71 5.44 -4.60 -20.53
N ASP A 72 5.64 -3.64 -21.43
CA ASP A 72 5.37 -2.22 -21.17
C ASP A 72 3.97 -1.78 -21.61
N SER A 73 3.62 -0.53 -21.38
CA SER A 73 2.30 0.02 -21.72
C SER A 73 2.00 0.06 -23.22
N ALA A 74 3.03 -0.02 -24.07
CA ALA A 74 2.88 -0.15 -25.52
C ALA A 74 2.71 -1.61 -25.98
N GLY A 75 2.94 -2.56 -25.07
CA GLY A 75 2.91 -4.00 -25.37
C GLY A 75 4.26 -4.56 -25.81
N GLU A 76 5.34 -3.78 -25.72
CA GLU A 76 6.68 -4.24 -26.10
C GLU A 76 7.28 -5.15 -25.02
N GLU A 77 8.03 -6.16 -25.47
CA GLU A 77 8.64 -7.16 -24.60
C GLU A 77 10.10 -6.82 -24.27
N HIS A 78 10.43 -6.94 -22.98
CA HIS A 78 11.74 -6.66 -22.41
C HIS A 78 12.24 -7.91 -21.69
N PHE A 79 13.17 -8.63 -22.31
CA PHE A 79 13.74 -9.84 -21.74
C PHE A 79 14.93 -9.55 -20.83
N VAL A 80 15.00 -10.26 -19.70
CA VAL A 80 16.09 -10.20 -18.74
C VAL A 80 16.58 -11.62 -18.47
N ASP A 81 17.80 -11.91 -18.93
CA ASP A 81 18.51 -13.15 -18.60
C ASP A 81 19.08 -13.06 -17.18
N LEU A 82 18.88 -14.09 -16.37
CA LEU A 82 19.33 -14.16 -14.98
C LEU A 82 20.55 -15.09 -14.86
N PRO A 83 21.77 -14.52 -14.68
CA PRO A 83 22.97 -15.29 -14.35
C PRO A 83 22.75 -16.24 -13.16
N SER A 84 23.54 -17.31 -13.08
CA SER A 84 23.38 -18.40 -12.11
C SER A 84 23.37 -17.95 -10.64
N ASP A 85 24.06 -16.85 -10.34
CA ASP A 85 24.24 -16.22 -9.03
C ASP A 85 23.27 -15.06 -8.77
N THR A 86 22.32 -14.80 -9.66
CA THR A 86 21.33 -13.72 -9.52
C THR A 86 20.13 -14.19 -8.72
N ALA A 87 19.80 -13.45 -7.66
CA ALA A 87 18.58 -13.61 -6.89
C ALA A 87 17.46 -12.71 -7.44
N VAL A 88 16.23 -13.20 -7.43
CA VAL A 88 15.02 -12.43 -7.75
C VAL A 88 14.18 -12.30 -6.48
N ILE A 89 13.79 -11.06 -6.16
CA ILE A 89 12.98 -10.76 -4.98
C ILE A 89 11.61 -10.24 -5.45
N GLY A 90 10.54 -10.96 -5.10
CA GLY A 90 9.17 -10.58 -5.41
C GLY A 90 8.61 -9.58 -4.40
N CYS A 91 8.56 -8.31 -4.78
CA CYS A 91 7.93 -7.23 -4.02
C CYS A 91 6.71 -6.64 -4.74
N ASP A 92 6.02 -7.45 -5.54
CA ASP A 92 4.95 -7.06 -6.49
C ASP A 92 3.52 -7.13 -5.90
N GLY A 93 3.42 -7.13 -4.57
CA GLY A 93 2.16 -6.91 -3.84
C GLY A 93 1.25 -8.14 -3.74
N ALA A 94 0.00 -7.89 -3.30
CA ALA A 94 -0.96 -8.95 -3.01
C ALA A 94 -1.26 -9.82 -4.24
N GLY A 95 -1.41 -9.23 -5.43
CA GLY A 95 -1.62 -9.93 -6.72
C GLY A 95 -0.33 -10.32 -7.44
N SER A 96 0.69 -10.76 -6.69
CA SER A 96 2.05 -11.06 -7.18
C SER A 96 2.06 -11.99 -8.39
N ARG A 97 2.54 -11.48 -9.54
CA ARG A 97 2.73 -12.25 -10.77
C ARG A 97 3.92 -13.20 -10.63
N LEU A 98 4.95 -12.83 -9.88
CA LEU A 98 6.05 -13.77 -9.60
C LEU A 98 5.56 -14.99 -8.83
N ARG A 99 4.66 -14.82 -7.85
CA ARG A 99 4.06 -15.95 -7.11
C ARG A 99 3.28 -16.88 -8.04
N TYR A 100 2.47 -16.35 -8.96
CA TYR A 100 1.78 -17.17 -9.95
C TYR A 100 2.76 -17.90 -10.89
N ALA A 101 3.84 -17.24 -11.34
CA ALA A 101 4.86 -17.87 -12.18
C ALA A 101 5.53 -19.07 -11.47
N LEU A 102 5.90 -18.90 -10.19
CA LEU A 102 6.45 -19.98 -9.37
C LEU A 102 5.45 -21.13 -9.17
N SER A 103 4.17 -20.82 -8.97
CA SER A 103 3.13 -21.84 -8.84
C SER A 103 2.90 -22.61 -10.14
N ASN A 104 2.86 -21.92 -11.28
CA ASN A 104 2.68 -22.54 -12.61
C ASN A 104 3.85 -23.47 -12.96
N ALA A 105 5.07 -23.12 -12.52
CA ALA A 105 6.25 -23.97 -12.66
C ALA A 105 6.33 -25.10 -11.62
N GLY A 106 5.34 -25.24 -10.74
CA GLY A 106 5.30 -26.30 -9.71
C GLY A 106 6.30 -26.10 -8.56
N VAL A 107 6.86 -24.89 -8.40
CA VAL A 107 7.84 -24.58 -7.35
C VAL A 107 7.17 -24.40 -5.99
N LEU A 108 5.94 -23.87 -5.98
CA LEU A 108 5.16 -23.66 -4.76
C LEU A 108 3.66 -23.87 -5.03
N THR A 109 2.89 -23.95 -3.95
CA THR A 109 1.43 -23.83 -3.97
C THR A 109 1.02 -22.73 -3.00
N PHE A 110 -0.09 -22.06 -3.27
CA PHE A 110 -0.65 -21.04 -2.38
C PHE A 110 -2.18 -21.04 -2.46
N THR A 111 -2.80 -20.35 -1.49
CA THR A 111 -4.26 -20.19 -1.41
C THR A 111 -4.60 -18.71 -1.42
N GLU A 112 -5.70 -18.36 -2.06
CA GLU A 112 -6.29 -17.02 -2.05
C GLU A 112 -7.76 -17.13 -1.64
N GLU A 113 -8.13 -16.44 -0.56
CA GLU A 113 -9.50 -16.36 -0.07
C GLU A 113 -9.94 -14.89 -0.11
N LEU A 114 -10.88 -14.58 -1.00
CA LEU A 114 -11.45 -13.25 -1.10
C LEU A 114 -12.50 -13.05 0.00
N ILE A 115 -12.35 -11.99 0.77
CA ILE A 115 -13.33 -11.61 1.78
C ILE A 115 -14.57 -10.97 1.13
N GLY A 116 -15.73 -11.08 1.80
CA GLY A 116 -16.98 -10.51 1.30
C GLY A 116 -17.15 -8.99 1.49
N HIS A 117 -16.19 -8.32 2.12
CA HIS A 117 -16.22 -6.87 2.34
C HIS A 117 -15.35 -6.15 1.30
N ASP A 118 -15.79 -4.96 0.91
CA ASP A 118 -15.02 -4.04 0.06
C ASP A 118 -14.83 -2.71 0.81
N TYR A 119 -14.05 -1.79 0.24
CA TYR A 119 -13.80 -0.48 0.82
C TYR A 119 -14.01 0.66 -0.18
N LYS A 120 -14.28 1.85 0.34
CA LYS A 120 -14.39 3.07 -0.45
C LYS A 120 -13.70 4.21 0.30
N GLU A 121 -12.88 4.97 -0.42
CA GLU A 121 -12.24 6.17 0.13
C GLU A 121 -13.19 7.37 0.05
N LEU A 122 -13.27 8.11 1.16
CA LEU A 122 -14.05 9.33 1.29
C LEU A 122 -13.17 10.40 1.92
N THR A 123 -13.18 11.60 1.35
CA THR A 123 -12.38 12.73 1.84
C THR A 123 -13.20 13.61 2.76
N PHE A 124 -12.68 13.87 3.97
CA PHE A 124 -13.21 14.88 4.87
C PHE A 124 -12.46 16.21 4.66
N PRO A 125 -13.07 17.21 4.01
CA PRO A 125 -12.39 18.47 3.77
C PRO A 125 -12.20 19.24 5.08
N ALA A 126 -11.08 19.95 5.20
CA ALA A 126 -10.95 20.97 6.24
C ALA A 126 -12.02 22.07 6.02
N LEU A 127 -12.40 22.80 7.06
CA LEU A 127 -13.28 23.96 6.88
C LEU A 127 -12.46 25.21 6.52
N PRO A 128 -12.97 26.08 5.64
CA PRO A 128 -12.32 27.35 5.35
C PRO A 128 -12.32 28.23 6.61
N THR A 129 -11.16 28.80 6.95
CA THR A 129 -11.07 29.87 7.96
C THR A 129 -11.37 31.23 7.33
N SER A 130 -11.66 32.24 8.15
CA SER A 130 -11.96 33.61 7.69
C SER A 130 -10.84 34.27 6.88
N ASP A 131 -9.61 33.76 6.98
CA ASP A 131 -8.42 34.16 6.20
C ASP A 131 -8.10 33.22 5.03
N GLY A 132 -9.00 32.29 4.68
CA GLY A 132 -8.86 31.39 3.53
C GLY A 132 -7.88 30.22 3.72
N GLN A 133 -7.39 29.99 4.95
CA GLN A 133 -6.48 28.88 5.25
C GLN A 133 -7.27 27.59 5.58
N TRP A 134 -6.83 26.46 5.03
CA TRP A 134 -7.42 25.14 5.31
C TRP A 134 -6.80 24.52 6.56
N ARG A 135 -6.94 25.18 7.72
CA ARG A 135 -6.32 24.77 9.00
C ARG A 135 -7.32 24.40 10.08
N ASN A 136 -8.61 24.53 9.81
CA ASN A 136 -9.66 24.16 10.75
C ASN A 136 -10.09 22.72 10.48
N PHE A 137 -9.34 21.75 11.02
CA PHE A 137 -9.73 20.35 11.00
C PHE A 137 -11.08 20.21 11.71
N VAL A 138 -12.02 19.49 11.09
CA VAL A 138 -13.36 19.27 11.66
C VAL A 138 -13.32 18.28 12.82
N MET A 139 -12.18 17.61 13.01
CA MET A 139 -11.95 16.50 13.93
C MET A 139 -10.54 16.56 14.53
N HIS A 140 -10.35 15.88 15.65
CA HIS A 140 -9.07 15.83 16.38
C HIS A 140 -7.98 15.13 15.53
N ASN A 141 -6.97 15.88 15.12
CA ASN A 141 -6.00 15.47 14.10
C ASN A 141 -4.93 14.48 14.58
N GLU A 142 -4.82 14.20 15.89
CA GLU A 142 -3.84 13.26 16.46
C GLU A 142 -4.48 11.95 16.96
N SER A 143 -5.65 11.59 16.41
CA SER A 143 -6.34 10.33 16.69
C SER A 143 -6.87 9.68 15.42
N LEU A 144 -6.97 8.35 15.42
CA LEU A 144 -7.66 7.59 14.37
C LEU A 144 -9.15 7.55 14.68
N HIS A 145 -9.99 8.07 13.80
CA HIS A 145 -11.43 8.10 14.00
C HIS A 145 -12.08 6.83 13.47
N ILE A 146 -12.97 6.21 14.25
CA ILE A 146 -13.65 4.96 13.88
C ILE A 146 -15.14 5.06 14.18
N TRP A 147 -15.97 4.75 13.18
CA TRP A 147 -17.43 4.60 13.30
C TRP A 147 -17.81 3.12 13.11
N PRO A 148 -17.84 2.31 14.18
CA PRO A 148 -18.19 0.89 14.06
C PRO A 148 -19.70 0.70 13.90
N ARG A 149 -20.15 -0.12 12.93
CA ARG A 149 -21.58 -0.39 12.68
C ARG A 149 -21.91 -1.89 12.58
N GLY A 150 -21.02 -2.75 13.08
CA GLY A 150 -21.15 -4.20 12.96
C GLY A 150 -20.63 -4.66 11.61
N ASP A 151 -21.53 -4.83 10.63
CA ASP A 151 -21.21 -5.37 9.30
C ASP A 151 -20.47 -4.39 8.39
N PHE A 152 -20.34 -3.13 8.81
CA PHE A 152 -19.51 -2.13 8.15
C PHE A 152 -18.91 -1.18 9.18
N PHE A 153 -17.89 -0.44 8.77
CA PHE A 153 -17.33 0.64 9.55
C PHE A 153 -16.75 1.72 8.64
N LEU A 154 -16.59 2.92 9.18
CA LEU A 154 -15.77 3.97 8.59
C LEU A 154 -14.56 4.19 9.48
N MET A 155 -13.40 4.44 8.87
CA MET A 155 -12.16 4.76 9.56
C MET A 155 -11.41 5.85 8.80
N GLY A 156 -10.80 6.79 9.51
CA GLY A 156 -10.02 7.89 8.93
C GLY A 156 -9.26 8.72 9.94
#